data_AF-A0A7S2EIL0-F1
#
_entry.id   AF-A0A7S2EIL0-F1
#
_cell.length_a   1.000
_cell.length_b   1.000
_cell.length_c   1.000
_cell.angle_alpha   90.00
_cell.angle_beta   90.00
_cell.angle_gamma   90.00
#
_symmetry.space_group_name_H-M   'P 1'
#
loop_
_entity.id
_entity.type
_entity.pdbx_description
1 polymer ?
#
loop_
_entity_poly.entity_id
_entity_poly.type
_entity_poly.pdbx_seq_one_letter_code
_entity_poly.pdbx_strand_id
1 'polypeptide(L)'
;AGSVSIALAVQNGGEEPEDDASSSKGAVGDLKLIPPPDDLAEICAPLAVVEQAGFDDCKKHCSHAECCFLPKDHWGSCRAAQIEDCSAYEYSCMTLDHIEGLEKSAQEDVESSDLSTISIQSNELCHTNRLTSKEGLKKCEEFCEPAMCCFASFMNSSDVDGCLDPTSDTWCGQYAACHTLLQISEAGDTGFSSQTEAKSAVDKACSEGYLSCKNICDPAACCYNPDDELCSNLDGLECGHYDACKILYVTGVVSDTIGGALEIILAEPPADLEILCGSSQEEELTKCKDSCRPAHCCSEDIEDCRVDDPEACNGYEAPCADVWAALSEEVSVPLPPEDISEKCSDPSSETCKNVCDSAACCNMDIEVCEVRDPEICFKYQEFCDVVWKSSSELPPPPSSVGEACLTPTSNECMDACRPALCCDDINFCFGNVTPDVDVCLKYKDAGCSDAWEELLSAWEELQSAPGEGGGDDNVTLDRK
;
A
#
# COMPACT_ATOMS: atom_id res chain seq x y z
N ALA A 1 -0.70 -54.83 24.15
CA ALA A 1 -2.11 -55.09 24.52
C ALA A 1 -2.78 -53.74 24.71
N GLY A 2 -3.75 -53.42 23.86
CA GLY A 2 -4.48 -52.15 23.90
C GLY A 2 -4.58 -51.49 22.52
N SER A 3 -5.33 -52.10 21.60
CA SER A 3 -5.79 -51.44 20.36
C SER A 3 -7.21 -50.94 20.62
N VAL A 4 -7.43 -49.63 20.47
CA VAL A 4 -8.76 -49.02 20.52
C VAL A 4 -9.32 -49.03 19.10
N SER A 5 -10.36 -49.82 18.87
CA SER A 5 -11.12 -49.84 17.62
C SER A 5 -12.25 -48.81 17.68
N ILE A 6 -12.25 -47.85 16.77
CA ILE A 6 -13.40 -46.97 16.52
C ILE A 6 -14.32 -47.67 15.51
N ALA A 7 -15.56 -47.93 15.92
CA ALA A 7 -16.59 -48.52 15.07
C ALA A 7 -17.32 -47.39 14.31
N LEU A 8 -17.22 -47.38 12.98
CA LEU A 8 -18.13 -46.63 12.11
C LEU A 8 -19.45 -47.39 11.98
N ALA A 9 -20.54 -46.77 12.41
CA ALA A 9 -21.89 -47.22 12.10
C ALA A 9 -22.30 -46.64 10.73
N VAL A 10 -22.36 -47.50 9.72
CA VAL A 10 -23.04 -47.23 8.45
C VAL A 10 -24.49 -47.65 8.62
N GLN A 11 -25.42 -46.69 8.59
CA GLN A 11 -26.83 -46.96 8.36
C GLN A 11 -27.16 -46.62 6.90
N ASN A 12 -27.39 -47.67 6.12
CA ASN A 12 -28.05 -47.61 4.81
C ASN A 12 -29.54 -47.88 5.00
N GLY A 13 -30.36 -47.05 4.38
CA GLY A 13 -31.82 -47.15 4.27
C GLY A 13 -32.36 -45.73 4.23
N GLY A 14 -33.05 -45.25 3.21
CA GLY A 14 -33.82 -45.89 2.16
C GLY A 14 -35.04 -44.98 1.94
N GLU A 15 -35.56 -44.99 0.71
CA GLU A 15 -36.81 -44.35 0.26
C GLU A 15 -36.67 -42.93 -0.33
N GLU A 16 -36.69 -42.91 -1.66
CA GLU A 16 -37.06 -41.77 -2.51
C GLU A 16 -38.56 -41.47 -2.35
N PRO A 17 -38.95 -40.19 -2.22
CA PRO A 17 -40.26 -39.73 -2.65
C PRO A 17 -40.14 -38.85 -3.90
N GLU A 18 -40.92 -39.23 -4.91
CA GLU A 18 -41.20 -38.45 -6.11
C GLU A 18 -41.93 -37.13 -5.77
N ASP A 19 -41.48 -36.07 -6.44
CA ASP A 19 -42.24 -34.96 -7.02
C ASP A 19 -43.34 -34.27 -6.19
N ASP A 20 -43.01 -33.09 -5.64
CA ASP A 20 -43.70 -31.82 -5.89
C ASP A 20 -43.09 -30.70 -5.02
N ALA A 21 -41.90 -30.22 -5.40
CA ALA A 21 -41.30 -29.02 -4.80
C ALA A 21 -41.47 -27.83 -5.74
N SER A 22 -42.60 -27.15 -5.61
CA SER A 22 -42.76 -25.75 -6.03
C SER A 22 -41.68 -24.92 -5.33
N SER A 23 -40.60 -24.64 -6.06
CA SER A 23 -39.50 -23.77 -5.65
C SER A 23 -40.03 -22.35 -5.43
N SER A 24 -40.48 -22.06 -4.21
CA SER A 24 -40.49 -20.70 -3.73
C SER A 24 -39.02 -20.30 -3.58
N LYS A 25 -38.50 -19.56 -4.55
CA LYS A 25 -37.40 -18.61 -4.34
C LYS A 25 -37.79 -17.76 -3.14
N GLY A 26 -37.38 -18.19 -1.95
CA GLY A 26 -37.38 -17.32 -0.79
C GLY A 26 -36.49 -16.17 -1.18
N ALA A 27 -37.09 -14.98 -1.33
CA ALA A 27 -36.33 -13.76 -1.47
C ALA A 27 -35.35 -13.75 -0.29
N VAL A 28 -34.06 -13.93 -0.58
CA VAL A 28 -32.98 -13.65 0.36
C VAL A 28 -33.23 -12.21 0.73
N GLY A 29 -33.81 -12.00 1.92
CA GLY A 29 -34.17 -10.67 2.39
C GLY A 29 -32.92 -9.81 2.30
N ASP A 30 -33.08 -8.58 1.79
CA ASP A 30 -32.00 -7.63 1.51
C ASP A 30 -30.97 -7.63 2.65
N LEU A 31 -29.94 -8.44 2.49
CA LEU A 31 -28.85 -8.58 3.44
C LEU A 31 -27.96 -7.38 3.19
N LYS A 32 -28.35 -6.26 3.79
CA LYS A 32 -27.62 -5.01 3.69
C LYS A 32 -26.32 -5.16 4.47
N LEU A 33 -25.22 -5.20 3.75
CA LEU A 33 -23.87 -5.15 4.29
C LEU A 33 -23.70 -3.79 4.96
N ILE A 34 -23.03 -3.79 6.11
CA ILE A 34 -22.65 -2.54 6.76
C ILE A 34 -21.44 -2.03 5.97
N PRO A 35 -21.39 -0.75 5.57
CA PRO A 35 -20.22 -0.20 4.90
C PRO A 35 -18.96 -0.42 5.75
N PRO A 36 -17.81 -0.70 5.13
CA PRO A 36 -16.54 -0.84 5.85
C PRO A 36 -16.23 0.44 6.63
N PRO A 37 -15.70 0.33 7.86
CA PRO A 37 -15.13 1.48 8.56
C PRO A 37 -14.01 2.14 7.74
N ASP A 38 -13.88 3.46 7.83
CA ASP A 38 -12.84 4.21 7.11
C ASP A 38 -11.42 3.80 7.55
N ASP A 39 -11.28 3.33 8.79
CA ASP A 39 -10.04 2.84 9.41
C ASP A 39 -9.84 1.33 9.27
N LEU A 40 -10.66 0.63 8.49
CA LEU A 40 -10.57 -0.83 8.35
C LEU A 40 -9.20 -1.29 7.84
N ALA A 41 -8.57 -0.54 6.94
CA ALA A 41 -7.24 -0.82 6.43
C ALA A 41 -6.15 -0.68 7.50
N GLU A 42 -6.32 0.23 8.47
CA GLU A 42 -5.39 0.41 9.59
C GLU A 42 -5.62 -0.66 10.67
N ILE A 43 -6.88 -0.94 11.01
CA ILE A 43 -7.26 -1.99 11.99
C ILE A 43 -6.75 -3.36 11.51
N CYS A 44 -6.89 -3.64 10.22
CA CYS A 44 -6.44 -4.89 9.61
C CYS A 44 -5.07 -4.79 8.95
N ALA A 45 -4.33 -3.71 9.21
CA ALA A 45 -2.97 -3.56 8.72
C ALA A 45 -2.14 -4.73 9.24
N PRO A 46 -1.21 -5.26 8.44
CA PRO A 46 -0.34 -6.36 8.83
C PRO A 46 0.24 -6.18 10.26
N LEU A 47 0.69 -4.97 10.62
CA LEU A 47 1.29 -4.64 11.93
C LEU A 47 0.30 -4.64 13.08
N ALA A 48 -0.95 -4.25 12.84
CA ALA A 48 -1.99 -4.26 13.85
C ALA A 48 -2.38 -5.70 14.24
N VAL A 49 -2.46 -6.60 13.25
CA VAL A 49 -2.94 -7.97 13.45
C VAL A 49 -1.90 -8.95 14.01
N VAL A 50 -0.64 -8.51 14.21
CA VAL A 50 0.38 -9.29 14.93
C VAL A 50 -0.01 -9.47 16.40
N GLU A 51 -0.54 -8.42 17.02
CA GLU A 51 -1.02 -8.50 18.38
C GLU A 51 -2.41 -9.17 18.41
N GLN A 52 -2.62 -10.10 19.34
CA GLN A 52 -3.92 -10.80 19.48
C GLN A 52 -5.11 -9.83 19.55
N ALA A 53 -4.92 -8.68 20.20
CA ALA A 53 -5.96 -7.65 20.30
C ALA A 53 -6.32 -7.05 18.92
N GLY A 54 -5.32 -6.71 18.09
CA GLY A 54 -5.58 -6.19 16.75
C GLY A 54 -6.09 -7.25 15.79
N PHE A 55 -5.67 -8.51 15.93
CA PHE A 55 -6.27 -9.64 15.22
C PHE A 55 -7.77 -9.78 15.56
N ASP A 56 -8.11 -9.78 16.86
CA ASP A 56 -9.49 -9.89 17.32
C ASP A 56 -10.36 -8.72 16.84
N ASP A 57 -9.81 -7.50 16.84
CA ASP A 57 -10.49 -6.32 16.35
C ASP A 57 -10.70 -6.38 14.82
N CYS A 58 -9.66 -6.70 14.05
CA CYS A 58 -9.80 -6.91 12.61
C CYS A 58 -10.84 -7.99 12.30
N LYS A 59 -10.75 -9.15 12.95
CA LYS A 59 -11.72 -10.25 12.80
C LYS A 59 -13.14 -9.83 13.11
N LYS A 60 -13.34 -9.06 14.17
CA LYS A 60 -14.66 -8.52 14.53
C LYS A 60 -15.21 -7.63 13.43
N HIS A 61 -14.42 -6.73 12.87
CA HIS A 61 -14.86 -5.85 11.79
C HIS A 61 -15.13 -6.62 10.48
N CYS A 62 -14.29 -7.59 10.16
CA CYS A 62 -14.41 -8.42 8.96
C CYS A 62 -15.57 -9.42 9.01
N SER A 63 -16.02 -9.83 10.21
CA SER A 63 -17.15 -10.76 10.37
C SER A 63 -18.47 -10.26 9.78
N HIS A 64 -18.63 -8.94 9.64
CA HIS A 64 -19.82 -8.36 9.00
C HIS A 64 -19.86 -8.63 7.48
N ALA A 65 -18.71 -8.93 6.88
CA ALA A 65 -18.52 -9.11 5.45
C ALA A 65 -18.24 -10.57 5.04
N GLU A 66 -18.54 -11.56 5.89
CA GLU A 66 -18.39 -12.99 5.55
C GLU A 66 -19.08 -13.36 4.22
N CYS A 67 -20.16 -12.66 3.85
CA CYS A 67 -20.85 -12.86 2.59
C CYS A 67 -20.06 -12.43 1.35
N CYS A 68 -19.04 -11.58 1.49
CA CYS A 68 -18.18 -11.14 0.39
C CYS A 68 -17.19 -12.23 -0.03
N PHE A 69 -16.71 -13.02 0.92
CA PHE A 69 -15.74 -14.11 0.68
C PHE A 69 -16.37 -15.39 0.12
N LEU A 70 -17.70 -15.44 -0.01
CA LEU A 70 -18.40 -16.55 -0.65
C LEU A 70 -18.38 -16.40 -2.19
N PRO A 71 -18.30 -17.52 -2.95
CA PRO A 71 -18.38 -17.48 -4.41
C PRO A 71 -19.59 -16.68 -4.88
N LYS A 72 -19.46 -15.92 -5.96
CA LYS A 72 -20.51 -15.01 -6.46
C LYS A 72 -21.87 -15.68 -6.69
N ASP A 73 -21.87 -16.96 -7.06
CA ASP A 73 -23.07 -17.76 -7.31
C ASP A 73 -23.63 -18.45 -6.05
N HIS A 74 -22.95 -18.30 -4.91
CA HIS A 74 -23.40 -18.85 -3.63
C HIS A 74 -24.61 -18.04 -3.14
N TRP A 75 -25.66 -18.74 -2.69
CA TRP A 75 -26.94 -18.13 -2.28
C TRP A 75 -26.84 -17.15 -1.10
N GLY A 76 -25.77 -17.25 -0.31
CA GLY A 76 -25.45 -16.33 0.79
C GLY A 76 -24.44 -15.25 0.41
N SER A 77 -23.99 -15.17 -0.84
CA SER A 77 -23.03 -14.15 -1.28
C SER A 77 -23.71 -12.81 -1.45
N CYS A 78 -23.09 -11.76 -0.92
CA CYS A 78 -23.52 -10.37 -1.15
C CYS A 78 -22.71 -9.69 -2.27
N ARG A 79 -21.69 -10.38 -2.81
CA ARG A 79 -20.70 -9.86 -3.76
C ARG A 79 -21.30 -9.29 -5.05
N ALA A 80 -22.40 -9.87 -5.53
CA ALA A 80 -23.09 -9.39 -6.73
C ALA A 80 -23.94 -8.13 -6.49
N ALA A 81 -24.42 -7.93 -5.25
CA ALA A 81 -25.32 -6.85 -4.90
C ALA A 81 -24.58 -5.63 -4.31
N GLN A 82 -23.44 -5.87 -3.64
CA GLN A 82 -22.68 -4.87 -2.89
C GLN A 82 -21.20 -4.96 -3.24
N ILE A 83 -20.88 -4.81 -4.53
CA ILE A 83 -19.53 -5.02 -5.06
C ILE A 83 -18.52 -4.03 -4.46
N GLU A 84 -18.90 -2.75 -4.30
CA GLU A 84 -18.01 -1.68 -3.79
C GLU A 84 -17.62 -1.95 -2.33
N ASP A 85 -18.61 -2.19 -1.46
CA ASP A 85 -18.36 -2.52 -0.06
C ASP A 85 -17.57 -3.83 0.08
N CYS A 86 -17.91 -4.85 -0.72
CA CYS A 86 -17.18 -6.12 -0.69
C CYS A 86 -15.73 -5.99 -1.13
N SER A 87 -15.42 -5.15 -2.12
CA SER A 87 -14.02 -4.93 -2.53
C SER A 87 -13.18 -4.30 -1.42
N ALA A 88 -13.74 -3.34 -0.69
CA ALA A 88 -13.04 -2.72 0.44
C ALA A 88 -12.85 -3.68 1.63
N TYR A 89 -13.85 -4.52 1.93
CA TYR A 89 -13.67 -5.59 2.92
C TYR A 89 -12.69 -6.67 2.46
N GLU A 90 -12.77 -7.13 1.21
CA GLU A 90 -11.85 -8.13 0.65
C GLU A 90 -10.40 -7.64 0.77
N TYR A 91 -10.13 -6.39 0.39
CA TYR A 91 -8.80 -5.80 0.47
C TYR A 91 -8.21 -5.85 1.88
N SER A 92 -8.94 -5.31 2.87
CA SER A 92 -8.40 -5.19 4.23
C SER A 92 -8.45 -6.51 5.01
N CYS A 93 -9.47 -7.34 4.80
CA CYS A 93 -9.70 -8.54 5.61
C CYS A 93 -8.99 -9.81 5.11
N MET A 94 -8.45 -9.81 3.88
CA MET A 94 -7.68 -10.95 3.37
C MET A 94 -6.46 -11.28 4.25
N THR A 95 -5.94 -10.32 5.00
CA THR A 95 -4.88 -10.54 6.00
C THR A 95 -5.26 -11.62 7.03
N LEU A 96 -6.54 -11.76 7.40
CA LEU A 96 -7.00 -12.75 8.36
C LEU A 96 -6.91 -14.19 7.83
N ASP A 97 -7.23 -14.42 6.56
CA ASP A 97 -7.16 -15.76 5.94
C ASP A 97 -5.72 -16.27 5.93
N HIS A 98 -4.75 -15.37 5.74
CA HIS A 98 -3.33 -15.70 5.83
C HIS A 98 -2.92 -16.11 7.24
N ILE A 99 -3.35 -15.38 8.27
CA ILE A 99 -2.99 -15.66 9.67
C ILE A 99 -3.68 -16.93 10.19
N GLU A 100 -4.97 -17.14 9.89
CA GLU A 100 -5.67 -18.36 10.31
C GLU A 100 -5.13 -19.63 9.62
N GLY A 101 -4.61 -19.49 8.39
CA GLY A 101 -3.87 -20.55 7.70
C GLY A 101 -2.59 -20.94 8.44
N LEU A 102 -1.86 -19.95 8.97
CA LEU A 102 -0.66 -20.15 9.78
C LEU A 102 -0.99 -20.83 11.11
N GLU A 103 -2.05 -20.43 11.83
CA GLU A 103 -2.45 -21.08 13.09
C GLU A 103 -2.78 -22.57 12.92
N LYS A 104 -3.44 -22.93 11.81
CA LYS A 104 -3.75 -24.34 11.49
C LYS A 104 -2.49 -25.15 11.15
N SER A 105 -1.44 -24.49 10.66
CA SER A 105 -0.14 -25.11 10.39
C SER A 105 0.76 -25.18 11.64
N ALA A 106 0.62 -24.23 12.56
CA ALA A 106 1.43 -24.10 13.78
C ALA A 106 0.93 -24.97 14.97
N GLN A 107 -0.22 -25.66 14.81
CA GLN A 107 -0.73 -26.57 15.83
C GLN A 107 0.06 -27.90 15.94
N GLU A 108 1.13 -28.07 15.14
CA GLU A 108 2.26 -28.95 15.43
C GLU A 108 3.50 -28.10 15.74
N ASP A 109 3.62 -27.70 17.01
CA ASP A 109 4.81 -27.14 17.67
C ASP A 109 5.53 -25.96 16.97
N VAL A 110 5.15 -24.70 17.27
CA VAL A 110 6.05 -23.56 17.64
C VAL A 110 5.25 -22.27 17.90
N GLU A 111 5.68 -21.55 18.94
CA GLU A 111 5.08 -20.35 19.53
C GLU A 111 5.47 -19.07 18.75
N SER A 112 4.48 -18.21 18.46
CA SER A 112 4.58 -16.80 17.99
C SER A 112 5.09 -16.57 16.55
N SER A 113 4.21 -16.14 15.64
CA SER A 113 4.57 -15.68 14.29
C SER A 113 4.29 -14.17 14.15
N ASP A 114 5.34 -13.36 14.29
CA ASP A 114 5.40 -11.93 13.94
C ASP A 114 5.20 -11.71 12.43
N LEU A 115 4.86 -10.52 11.95
CA LEU A 115 4.92 -10.21 10.50
C LEU A 115 6.29 -10.34 9.85
N SER A 116 7.35 -10.21 10.65
CA SER A 116 8.69 -10.61 10.20
C SER A 116 8.69 -12.05 9.68
N THR A 117 7.75 -12.89 10.14
CA THR A 117 7.60 -14.29 9.73
C THR A 117 7.25 -14.44 8.25
N ILE A 118 6.44 -13.58 7.60
CA ILE A 118 6.16 -13.78 6.17
C ILE A 118 7.41 -13.53 5.35
N SER A 119 8.10 -12.41 5.58
CA SER A 119 9.37 -12.12 4.91
C SER A 119 10.41 -13.20 5.20
N ILE A 120 10.56 -13.62 6.46
CA ILE A 120 11.48 -14.70 6.85
C ILE A 120 11.12 -16.03 6.18
N GLN A 121 9.85 -16.44 6.18
CA GLN A 121 9.40 -17.68 5.55
C GLN A 121 9.56 -17.62 4.03
N SER A 122 9.24 -16.49 3.41
CA SER A 122 9.47 -16.28 1.98
C SER A 122 10.95 -16.46 1.65
N ASN A 123 11.84 -15.86 2.46
CA ASN A 123 13.28 -15.96 2.30
C ASN A 123 13.78 -17.39 2.51
N GLU A 124 13.28 -18.09 3.54
CA GLU A 124 13.63 -19.46 3.86
C GLU A 124 13.17 -20.46 2.79
N LEU A 125 11.98 -20.25 2.21
CA LEU A 125 11.42 -21.16 1.21
C LEU A 125 11.93 -20.87 -0.21
N CYS A 126 12.21 -19.60 -0.51
CA CYS A 126 12.50 -19.13 -1.86
C CYS A 126 13.95 -18.66 -2.09
N HIS A 127 14.88 -18.89 -1.17
CA HIS A 127 16.29 -18.66 -1.48
C HIS A 127 16.80 -19.65 -2.55
N THR A 128 17.80 -19.20 -3.32
CA THR A 128 18.33 -19.87 -4.52
C THR A 128 18.64 -21.37 -4.33
N ASN A 129 19.13 -21.76 -3.16
CA ASN A 129 19.45 -23.16 -2.87
C ASN A 129 18.25 -24.08 -2.74
N ARG A 130 17.15 -23.64 -2.13
CA ARG A 130 15.92 -24.46 -2.04
C ARG A 130 15.34 -24.68 -3.42
N LEU A 131 15.46 -23.68 -4.27
CA LEU A 131 15.00 -23.69 -5.66
C LEU A 131 15.86 -24.56 -6.61
N THR A 132 16.98 -25.11 -6.15
CA THR A 132 17.72 -26.16 -6.91
C THR A 132 17.04 -27.53 -6.85
N SER A 133 16.04 -27.69 -5.98
CA SER A 133 15.30 -28.93 -5.81
C SER A 133 13.86 -28.76 -6.26
N LYS A 134 13.28 -29.77 -6.92
CA LYS A 134 11.87 -29.75 -7.32
C LYS A 134 10.92 -29.58 -6.13
N GLU A 135 11.29 -30.14 -4.97
CA GLU A 135 10.49 -30.01 -3.75
C GLU A 135 10.54 -28.58 -3.20
N GLY A 136 11.72 -27.95 -3.15
CA GLY A 136 11.86 -26.58 -2.69
C GLY A 136 11.22 -25.57 -3.64
N LEU A 137 11.34 -25.78 -4.96
CA LEU A 137 10.58 -24.98 -5.94
C LEU A 137 9.08 -25.06 -5.67
N LYS A 138 8.52 -26.26 -5.55
CA LYS A 138 7.08 -26.44 -5.30
C LYS A 138 6.63 -25.75 -4.01
N LYS A 139 7.43 -25.85 -2.93
CA LYS A 139 7.14 -25.19 -1.65
C LYS A 139 7.16 -23.67 -1.78
N CYS A 140 8.14 -23.12 -2.50
CA CYS A 140 8.17 -21.70 -2.80
C CYS A 140 6.96 -21.27 -3.65
N GLU A 141 6.62 -22.01 -4.72
CA GLU A 141 5.43 -21.73 -5.54
C GLU A 141 4.13 -21.73 -4.73
N GLU A 142 3.92 -22.74 -3.87
CA GLU A 142 2.75 -22.84 -3.00
C GLU A 142 2.69 -21.68 -1.98
N PHE A 143 3.84 -21.28 -1.44
CA PHE A 143 3.91 -20.16 -0.51
C PHE A 143 3.66 -18.81 -1.18
N CYS A 144 4.18 -18.64 -2.41
CA CYS A 144 4.11 -17.39 -3.16
C CYS A 144 2.81 -17.23 -3.96
N GLU A 145 2.00 -18.28 -4.11
CA GLU A 145 0.73 -18.26 -4.85
C GLU A 145 -0.15 -17.04 -4.52
N PRO A 146 -0.36 -16.66 -3.24
CA PRO A 146 -1.21 -15.51 -2.91
C PRO A 146 -0.65 -14.17 -3.44
N ALA A 147 0.68 -14.03 -3.48
CA ALA A 147 1.36 -12.79 -3.83
C ALA A 147 1.82 -12.71 -5.28
N MET A 148 1.42 -13.68 -6.14
CA MET A 148 1.79 -13.65 -7.56
C MET A 148 1.31 -12.40 -8.30
N CYS A 149 0.22 -11.78 -7.83
CA CYS A 149 -0.29 -10.52 -8.37
C CYS A 149 0.67 -9.34 -8.17
N CYS A 150 1.56 -9.39 -7.16
CA CYS A 150 2.57 -8.36 -6.90
C CYS A 150 3.63 -8.30 -8.01
N PHE A 151 3.70 -9.33 -8.84
CA PHE A 151 4.72 -9.48 -9.86
C PHE A 151 4.15 -9.43 -11.28
N ALA A 152 2.84 -9.16 -11.41
CA ALA A 152 2.15 -9.12 -12.71
C ALA A 152 2.77 -8.06 -13.65
N SER A 153 3.28 -6.95 -13.10
CA SER A 153 3.92 -5.86 -13.87
C SER A 153 5.15 -6.30 -14.67
N PHE A 154 5.80 -7.40 -14.26
CA PHE A 154 6.97 -7.95 -14.95
C PHE A 154 6.60 -8.97 -16.03
N MET A 155 5.41 -9.57 -15.93
CA MET A 155 4.88 -10.41 -16.96
C MET A 155 4.22 -9.50 -18.00
N ASN A 156 4.77 -9.43 -19.21
CA ASN A 156 4.23 -8.64 -20.33
C ASN A 156 2.82 -9.09 -20.79
N SER A 157 2.01 -9.70 -19.93
CA SER A 157 0.61 -9.99 -20.16
C SER A 157 -0.22 -8.77 -19.80
N SER A 158 -0.78 -8.12 -20.82
CA SER A 158 -1.79 -7.06 -20.69
C SER A 158 -3.11 -7.51 -20.03
N ASP A 159 -3.20 -8.75 -19.55
CA ASP A 159 -4.43 -9.40 -19.10
C ASP A 159 -4.47 -9.68 -17.58
N VAL A 160 -3.43 -9.30 -16.83
CA VAL A 160 -3.38 -9.49 -15.37
C VAL A 160 -3.29 -8.12 -14.72
N ASP A 161 -4.40 -7.63 -14.15
CA ASP A 161 -4.38 -6.49 -13.25
C ASP A 161 -3.51 -6.86 -12.04
N GLY A 162 -2.36 -6.20 -11.92
CA GLY A 162 -1.49 -6.37 -10.76
C GLY A 162 -2.18 -5.87 -9.50
N CYS A 163 -1.79 -6.42 -8.34
CA CYS A 163 -2.25 -5.92 -7.05
C CYS A 163 -1.36 -4.80 -6.48
N LEU A 164 -0.40 -4.30 -7.28
CA LEU A 164 0.45 -3.17 -6.96
C LEU A 164 -0.34 -1.86 -7.00
N ASP A 165 -0.90 -1.48 -5.87
CA ASP A 165 -1.29 -0.10 -5.55
C ASP A 165 -0.35 0.50 -4.49
N PRO A 166 -0.31 1.84 -4.31
CA PRO A 166 0.59 2.49 -3.35
C PRO A 166 0.42 2.03 -1.89
N THR A 167 -0.74 1.45 -1.54
CA THR A 167 -1.04 0.94 -0.19
C THR A 167 -0.63 -0.53 -0.01
N SER A 168 -0.59 -1.30 -1.09
CA SER A 168 -0.18 -2.71 -1.14
C SER A 168 1.34 -2.94 -1.11
N ASP A 169 2.14 -1.88 -1.31
CA ASP A 169 3.60 -1.98 -1.44
C ASP A 169 4.25 -2.64 -0.19
N THR A 170 3.68 -2.38 0.98
CA THR A 170 4.11 -2.98 2.26
C THR A 170 3.80 -4.48 2.37
N TRP A 171 2.73 -4.96 1.72
CA TRP A 171 2.38 -6.38 1.68
C TRP A 171 3.21 -7.11 0.61
N CYS A 172 3.28 -6.55 -0.60
CA CYS A 172 4.09 -7.12 -1.69
C CYS A 172 5.58 -7.21 -1.32
N GLY A 173 6.10 -6.22 -0.58
CA GLY A 173 7.46 -6.24 -0.07
C GLY A 173 7.77 -7.47 0.82
N GLN A 174 6.78 -8.01 1.54
CA GLN A 174 6.99 -9.20 2.37
C GLN A 174 7.18 -10.49 1.56
N TYR A 175 6.80 -10.46 0.28
CA TYR A 175 6.97 -11.57 -0.66
C TYR A 175 8.10 -11.34 -1.65
N ALA A 176 8.98 -10.35 -1.42
CA ALA A 176 10.05 -10.00 -2.36
C ALA A 176 10.88 -11.23 -2.83
N ALA A 177 11.12 -12.21 -1.95
CA ALA A 177 11.80 -13.46 -2.28
C ALA A 177 11.16 -14.27 -3.42
N CYS A 178 9.83 -14.19 -3.54
CA CYS A 178 9.03 -14.85 -4.56
C CYS A 178 9.35 -14.36 -5.98
N HIS A 179 9.96 -13.16 -6.11
CA HIS A 179 10.43 -12.64 -7.38
C HIS A 179 11.42 -13.60 -8.07
N THR A 180 12.12 -14.44 -7.30
CA THR A 180 13.03 -15.47 -7.85
C THR A 180 12.29 -16.48 -8.74
N LEU A 181 11.00 -16.74 -8.50
CA LEU A 181 10.20 -17.65 -9.34
C LEU A 181 10.04 -17.14 -10.78
N LEU A 182 10.04 -15.82 -10.98
CA LEU A 182 9.97 -15.21 -12.32
C LEU A 182 11.21 -15.58 -13.15
N GLN A 183 12.37 -15.65 -12.50
CA GLN A 183 13.64 -15.99 -13.14
C GLN A 183 13.74 -17.49 -13.48
N ILE A 184 13.06 -18.35 -12.73
CA ILE A 184 13.03 -19.81 -12.97
C ILE A 184 12.09 -20.18 -14.10
N SER A 185 11.07 -19.38 -14.38
CA SER A 185 10.09 -19.68 -15.44
C SER A 185 10.74 -19.90 -16.82
N GLU A 186 11.92 -19.31 -17.07
CA GLU A 186 12.73 -19.57 -18.26
C GLU A 186 13.41 -20.96 -18.29
N ALA A 187 13.66 -21.54 -17.11
CA ALA A 187 14.32 -22.84 -16.92
C ALA A 187 13.37 -24.05 -16.84
N GLY A 188 12.05 -23.80 -16.67
CA GLY A 188 10.99 -24.82 -16.61
C GLY A 188 10.71 -25.39 -15.21
N ASP A 189 9.76 -26.35 -15.11
CA ASP A 189 9.17 -26.90 -13.86
C ASP A 189 10.14 -27.62 -12.88
N THR A 190 11.44 -27.53 -13.08
CA THR A 190 12.46 -28.26 -12.28
C THR A 190 13.26 -27.38 -11.34
N GLY A 191 13.08 -26.07 -11.38
CA GLY A 191 13.92 -25.13 -10.61
C GLY A 191 15.27 -24.95 -11.28
N PHE A 192 16.23 -24.40 -10.55
CA PHE A 192 17.61 -24.30 -11.04
C PHE A 192 18.24 -25.69 -11.15
N SER A 193 18.81 -26.03 -12.29
CA SER A 193 19.47 -27.33 -12.53
C SER A 193 20.76 -27.50 -11.73
N SER A 194 21.35 -26.40 -11.24
CA SER A 194 22.56 -26.40 -10.43
C SER A 194 22.73 -25.11 -9.63
N GLN A 195 23.58 -25.15 -8.60
CA GLN A 195 24.04 -23.98 -7.86
C GLN A 195 24.66 -22.90 -8.77
N THR A 196 25.40 -23.31 -9.81
CA THR A 196 25.99 -22.39 -10.79
C THR A 196 24.94 -21.63 -11.58
N GLU A 197 23.83 -22.29 -11.94
CA GLU A 197 22.71 -21.64 -12.62
C GLU A 197 21.99 -20.67 -11.68
N ALA A 198 21.78 -21.06 -10.43
CA ALA A 198 21.16 -20.21 -9.42
C ALA A 198 21.97 -18.92 -9.19
N LYS A 199 23.31 -19.03 -9.06
CA LYS A 199 24.21 -17.87 -9.02
C LYS A 199 24.11 -17.02 -10.29
N SER A 200 24.11 -17.65 -11.46
CA SER A 200 24.00 -16.94 -12.74
C SER A 200 22.69 -16.17 -12.87
N ALA A 201 21.60 -16.66 -12.28
CA ALA A 201 20.32 -15.96 -12.24
C ALA A 201 20.36 -14.70 -11.37
N VAL A 202 21.07 -14.75 -10.23
CA VAL A 202 21.34 -13.56 -9.40
C VAL A 202 22.21 -12.56 -10.15
N ASP A 203 23.31 -13.02 -10.77
CA ASP A 203 24.20 -12.16 -11.57
C ASP A 203 23.43 -11.47 -12.71
N LYS A 204 22.57 -12.23 -13.41
CA LYS A 204 21.70 -11.71 -14.49
C LYS A 204 20.73 -10.65 -13.95
N ALA A 205 19.97 -10.96 -12.91
CA ALA A 205 19.01 -10.02 -12.31
C ALA A 205 19.68 -8.71 -11.85
N CYS A 206 20.91 -8.80 -11.32
CA CYS A 206 21.67 -7.62 -10.93
C CYS A 206 22.26 -6.82 -12.09
N SER A 207 22.47 -7.43 -13.26
CA SER A 207 22.84 -6.73 -14.48
C SER A 207 21.66 -6.09 -15.22
N GLU A 208 20.43 -6.55 -14.98
CA GLU A 208 19.21 -6.08 -15.66
C GLU A 208 18.61 -4.82 -15.03
N GLY A 209 18.88 -4.55 -13.74
CA GLY A 209 18.47 -3.31 -13.10
C GLY A 209 18.41 -3.41 -11.58
N TYR A 210 18.34 -2.25 -10.93
CA TYR A 210 18.35 -2.12 -9.47
C TYR A 210 17.21 -2.90 -8.79
N LEU A 211 15.97 -2.78 -9.29
CA LEU A 211 14.80 -3.39 -8.65
C LEU A 211 14.84 -4.92 -8.74
N SER A 212 15.19 -5.47 -9.90
CA SER A 212 15.37 -6.92 -10.09
C SER A 212 16.49 -7.47 -9.21
N CYS A 213 17.61 -6.74 -9.11
CA CYS A 213 18.69 -7.05 -8.17
C CYS A 213 18.17 -7.05 -6.72
N LYS A 214 17.53 -5.96 -6.28
CA LYS A 214 17.03 -5.81 -4.92
C LYS A 214 16.13 -6.96 -4.52
N ASN A 215 15.14 -7.28 -5.34
CA ASN A 215 14.16 -8.31 -5.04
C ASN A 215 14.80 -9.72 -4.94
N ILE A 216 15.72 -10.06 -5.86
CA ILE A 216 16.37 -11.38 -5.79
C ILE A 216 17.39 -11.46 -4.64
N CYS A 217 17.95 -10.32 -4.23
CA CYS A 217 19.00 -10.23 -3.21
C CYS A 217 18.48 -10.08 -1.79
N ASP A 218 17.22 -9.66 -1.62
CA ASP A 218 16.56 -9.46 -0.32
C ASP A 218 16.67 -10.69 0.61
N PRO A 219 16.48 -11.94 0.13
CA PRO A 219 16.64 -13.14 0.96
C PRO A 219 18.04 -13.35 1.53
N ALA A 220 19.04 -12.70 0.93
CA ALA A 220 20.43 -12.78 1.32
C ALA A 220 20.97 -11.45 1.85
N ALA A 221 20.10 -10.51 2.23
CA ALA A 221 20.52 -9.22 2.80
C ALA A 221 21.47 -9.40 4.00
N CYS A 222 21.17 -10.39 4.85
CA CYS A 222 22.01 -10.72 6.02
C CYS A 222 23.43 -11.17 5.64
N CYS A 223 23.70 -11.60 4.40
CA CYS A 223 25.04 -12.00 3.97
C CYS A 223 26.01 -10.80 3.89
N TYR A 224 25.47 -9.58 3.85
CA TYR A 224 26.22 -8.35 3.71
C TYR A 224 26.23 -7.48 4.98
N ASN A 225 25.51 -7.91 6.02
CA ASN A 225 25.54 -7.26 7.31
C ASN A 225 26.34 -8.13 8.31
N PRO A 226 27.59 -7.73 8.66
CA PRO A 226 28.46 -8.55 9.50
C PRO A 226 27.95 -8.73 10.94
N ASP A 227 27.04 -7.86 11.39
CA ASP A 227 26.45 -7.91 12.72
C ASP A 227 25.16 -8.76 12.77
N ASP A 228 24.73 -9.29 11.62
CA ASP A 228 23.47 -10.00 11.52
C ASP A 228 23.64 -11.52 11.68
N GLU A 229 23.36 -12.01 12.89
CA GLU A 229 23.34 -13.45 13.17
C GLU A 229 22.21 -14.19 12.42
N LEU A 230 21.23 -13.49 11.83
CA LEU A 230 20.07 -14.09 11.16
C LEU A 230 20.47 -15.01 10.00
N CYS A 231 21.57 -14.71 9.30
CA CYS A 231 22.05 -15.53 8.20
C CYS A 231 22.48 -16.94 8.63
N SER A 232 22.83 -17.14 9.90
CA SER A 232 23.17 -18.45 10.44
C SER A 232 21.94 -19.34 10.67
N ASN A 233 20.75 -18.74 10.73
CA ASN A 233 19.49 -19.44 10.99
C ASN A 233 18.77 -19.89 9.70
N LEU A 234 19.11 -19.30 8.55
CA LEU A 234 18.56 -19.70 7.26
C LEU A 234 19.28 -20.96 6.76
N ASP A 235 18.67 -22.12 7.05
CA ASP A 235 19.24 -23.42 6.73
C ASP A 235 19.46 -23.57 5.22
N GLY A 236 20.73 -23.65 4.83
CA GLY A 236 21.15 -23.85 3.45
C GLY A 236 21.26 -22.57 2.63
N LEU A 237 21.23 -21.36 3.21
CA LEU A 237 21.59 -20.15 2.49
C LEU A 237 23.11 -20.14 2.21
N GLU A 238 23.52 -20.16 0.94
CA GLU A 238 24.92 -20.01 0.55
C GLU A 238 25.16 -18.59 0.04
N CYS A 239 25.73 -17.73 0.88
CA CYS A 239 26.00 -16.33 0.55
C CYS A 239 26.83 -16.15 -0.74
N GLY A 240 27.65 -17.14 -1.13
CA GLY A 240 28.42 -17.09 -2.37
C GLY A 240 27.57 -17.11 -3.65
N HIS A 241 26.28 -17.48 -3.59
CA HIS A 241 25.35 -17.35 -4.72
C HIS A 241 24.87 -15.92 -4.93
N TYR A 242 25.02 -15.09 -3.91
CA TYR A 242 24.52 -13.74 -3.92
C TYR A 242 25.62 -12.71 -4.16
N ASP A 243 26.88 -13.10 -4.42
CA ASP A 243 28.02 -12.17 -4.56
C ASP A 243 27.73 -10.90 -5.39
N ALA A 244 26.91 -10.98 -6.46
CA ALA A 244 26.49 -9.81 -7.25
C ALA A 244 25.64 -8.80 -6.45
N CYS A 245 24.85 -9.24 -5.49
CA CYS A 245 24.06 -8.43 -4.56
C CYS A 245 24.90 -7.49 -3.71
N LYS A 246 26.21 -7.74 -3.61
CA LYS A 246 27.13 -6.85 -2.91
C LYS A 246 27.01 -5.40 -3.40
N ILE A 247 26.65 -5.18 -4.66
CA ILE A 247 26.42 -3.82 -5.21
C ILE A 247 25.33 -3.04 -4.47
N LEU A 248 24.32 -3.72 -3.92
CA LEU A 248 23.21 -3.09 -3.20
C LEU A 248 23.58 -2.68 -1.77
N TYR A 249 24.53 -3.37 -1.17
CA TYR A 249 24.87 -3.23 0.25
C TYR A 249 26.23 -2.55 0.46
N VAL A 250 27.04 -2.41 -0.58
CA VAL A 250 28.28 -1.62 -0.56
C VAL A 250 28.00 -0.11 -0.46
N THR A 251 26.77 0.34 -0.72
CA THR A 251 26.37 1.74 -0.50
C THR A 251 26.08 2.05 0.98
N GLY A 252 26.04 1.06 1.86
CA GLY A 252 25.92 1.21 3.31
C GLY A 252 27.28 1.18 4.00
N VAL A 253 28.12 2.19 3.78
CA VAL A 253 29.27 2.42 4.66
C VAL A 253 28.72 2.78 6.03
N VAL A 254 29.04 1.94 7.00
CA VAL A 254 28.75 2.06 8.42
C VAL A 254 28.95 3.51 8.91
N SER A 255 27.84 4.20 9.14
CA SER A 255 27.74 5.46 9.87
C SER A 255 28.11 5.25 11.34
N ASP A 256 29.41 5.16 11.65
CA ASP A 256 29.89 5.35 13.03
C ASP A 256 31.33 5.90 13.17
N THR A 257 31.98 6.30 12.08
CA THR A 257 33.19 7.15 12.19
C THR A 257 32.91 8.55 11.69
N ILE A 258 32.60 9.42 12.66
CA ILE A 258 32.52 10.88 12.49
C ILE A 258 33.82 11.36 11.80
N GLY A 259 33.72 11.64 10.49
CA GLY A 259 34.75 12.33 9.69
C GLY A 259 35.50 11.52 8.62
N GLY A 260 35.03 10.32 8.22
CA GLY A 260 35.59 9.60 7.08
C GLY A 260 34.76 9.79 5.81
N ALA A 261 35.39 10.19 4.70
CA ALA A 261 34.76 10.24 3.38
C ALA A 261 34.22 8.85 2.97
N LEU A 262 33.04 8.83 2.34
CA LEU A 262 32.35 7.63 1.89
C LEU A 262 33.21 6.90 0.84
N GLU A 263 33.65 5.67 1.14
CA GLU A 263 34.48 4.87 0.23
C GLU A 263 33.57 4.02 -0.68
N ILE A 264 33.43 4.38 -1.96
CA ILE A 264 32.55 3.70 -2.93
C ILE A 264 33.37 2.86 -3.90
N ILE A 265 33.02 1.58 -4.02
CA ILE A 265 33.51 0.70 -5.09
C ILE A 265 32.58 0.82 -6.29
N LEU A 266 33.05 1.47 -7.36
CA LEU A 266 32.31 1.53 -8.62
C LEU A 266 32.46 0.23 -9.43
N ALA A 267 31.34 -0.26 -9.99
CA ALA A 267 31.38 -1.30 -11.02
C ALA A 267 31.91 -0.73 -12.34
N GLU A 268 32.54 -1.57 -13.17
CA GLU A 268 32.89 -1.15 -14.54
C GLU A 268 31.63 -0.73 -15.31
N PRO A 269 31.68 0.38 -16.08
CA PRO A 269 30.53 0.86 -16.83
C PRO A 269 30.07 -0.17 -17.87
N PRO A 270 28.75 -0.28 -18.11
CA PRO A 270 28.23 -1.09 -19.21
C PRO A 270 28.88 -0.71 -20.54
N ALA A 271 29.22 -1.71 -21.36
CA ALA A 271 29.89 -1.48 -22.64
C ALA A 271 29.06 -0.63 -23.63
N ASP A 272 27.76 -0.55 -23.41
CA ASP A 272 26.79 0.22 -24.18
C ASP A 272 26.36 1.54 -23.50
N LEU A 273 26.97 1.92 -22.38
CA LEU A 273 26.63 3.15 -21.65
C LEU A 273 26.71 4.40 -22.53
N GLU A 274 27.71 4.49 -23.40
CA GLU A 274 27.85 5.59 -24.37
C GLU A 274 26.69 5.64 -25.39
N ILE A 275 26.16 4.47 -25.77
CA ILE A 275 25.04 4.36 -26.71
C ILE A 275 23.73 4.71 -25.99
N LEU A 276 23.53 4.18 -24.78
CA LEU A 276 22.35 4.44 -23.96
C LEU A 276 22.21 5.94 -23.66
N CYS A 277 23.29 6.56 -23.19
CA CYS A 277 23.29 7.96 -22.79
C CYS A 277 23.40 8.96 -23.95
N GLY A 278 23.85 8.50 -25.13
CA GLY A 278 23.84 9.31 -26.35
C GLY A 278 22.50 9.33 -27.08
N SER A 279 21.50 8.55 -26.63
CA SER A 279 20.20 8.46 -27.28
C SER A 279 19.27 9.61 -26.90
N SER A 280 18.41 10.00 -27.84
CA SER A 280 17.28 10.91 -27.59
C SER A 280 15.97 10.18 -27.29
N GLN A 281 15.98 8.85 -27.22
CA GLN A 281 14.78 8.06 -26.88
C GLN A 281 14.59 8.02 -25.38
N GLU A 282 13.37 8.30 -24.92
CA GLU A 282 13.03 8.39 -23.50
C GLU A 282 13.31 7.08 -22.74
N GLU A 283 13.04 5.93 -23.35
CA GLU A 283 13.30 4.61 -22.73
C GLU A 283 14.81 4.34 -22.53
N GLU A 284 15.64 4.74 -23.50
CA GLU A 284 17.10 4.58 -23.41
C GLU A 284 17.69 5.58 -22.41
N LEU A 285 17.10 6.77 -22.30
CA LEU A 285 17.47 7.77 -21.30
C LEU A 285 17.19 7.29 -19.88
N THR A 286 16.07 6.62 -19.63
CA THR A 286 15.79 6.01 -18.32
C THR A 286 16.84 4.94 -17.96
N LYS A 287 17.17 4.05 -18.90
CA LYS A 287 18.24 3.05 -18.70
C LYS A 287 19.61 3.69 -18.46
N CYS A 288 19.90 4.79 -19.15
CA CYS A 288 21.10 5.58 -18.89
C CYS A 288 21.09 6.15 -17.46
N LYS A 289 20.00 6.78 -17.01
CA LYS A 289 19.87 7.30 -15.64
C LYS A 289 20.13 6.22 -14.59
N ASP A 290 19.50 5.07 -14.75
CA ASP A 290 19.67 3.93 -13.84
C ASP A 290 21.12 3.42 -13.84
N SER A 291 21.76 3.38 -15.00
CA SER A 291 23.16 2.95 -15.13
C SER A 291 24.16 3.96 -14.56
N CYS A 292 23.84 5.26 -14.64
CA CYS A 292 24.69 6.36 -14.16
C CYS A 292 24.53 6.64 -12.66
N ARG A 293 23.44 6.19 -12.04
CA ARG A 293 23.13 6.45 -10.62
C ARG A 293 24.20 5.91 -9.64
N PRO A 294 24.69 4.66 -9.77
CA PRO A 294 25.74 4.15 -8.87
C PRO A 294 27.06 4.93 -8.96
N ALA A 295 27.26 5.64 -10.06
CA ALA A 295 28.47 6.40 -10.36
C ALA A 295 28.32 7.91 -10.11
N HIS A 296 27.22 8.37 -9.51
CA HIS A 296 26.97 9.80 -9.28
C HIS A 296 28.14 10.51 -8.56
N CYS A 297 28.79 9.80 -7.63
CA CYS A 297 29.96 10.27 -6.92
C CYS A 297 31.17 10.63 -7.80
N CYS A 298 31.23 10.14 -9.04
CA CYS A 298 32.25 10.55 -10.00
C CYS A 298 32.03 11.97 -10.54
N SER A 299 30.87 12.59 -10.26
CA SER A 299 30.58 13.98 -10.62
C SER A 299 30.90 14.99 -9.51
N GLU A 300 31.09 14.52 -8.28
CA GLU A 300 31.38 15.36 -7.11
C GLU A 300 32.89 15.48 -6.86
N ASP A 301 33.29 16.42 -5.99
CA ASP A 301 34.68 16.51 -5.57
C ASP A 301 35.07 15.23 -4.80
N ILE A 302 36.21 14.65 -5.16
CA ILE A 302 36.72 13.37 -4.61
C ILE A 302 36.94 13.40 -3.08
N GLU A 303 36.94 14.59 -2.48
CA GLU A 303 37.01 14.77 -1.03
C GLU A 303 35.68 14.46 -0.33
N ASP A 304 34.55 14.67 -1.02
CA ASP A 304 33.20 14.40 -0.51
C ASP A 304 32.78 12.95 -0.80
N CYS A 305 33.18 12.42 -1.97
CA CYS A 305 32.95 11.02 -2.31
C CYS A 305 34.23 10.32 -2.78
N ARG A 306 34.71 9.38 -1.97
CA ARG A 306 36.00 8.72 -2.17
C ARG A 306 35.78 7.45 -2.98
N VAL A 307 35.92 7.53 -4.29
CA VAL A 307 35.87 6.34 -5.15
C VAL A 307 37.16 5.53 -4.99
N ASP A 308 37.03 4.24 -4.66
CA ASP A 308 38.17 3.33 -4.43
C ASP A 308 39.04 3.16 -5.68
N ASP A 309 38.39 3.13 -6.85
CA ASP A 309 39.02 3.12 -8.16
C ASP A 309 38.62 4.36 -8.97
N PRO A 310 39.32 5.48 -8.84
CA PRO A 310 39.02 6.69 -9.59
C PRO A 310 39.22 6.51 -11.11
N GLU A 311 39.92 5.45 -11.57
CA GLU A 311 40.02 5.19 -13.01
C GLU A 311 38.68 4.71 -13.59
N ALA A 312 37.85 4.04 -12.80
CA ALA A 312 36.50 3.61 -13.18
C ALA A 312 35.59 4.80 -13.51
N CYS A 313 35.78 5.94 -12.85
CA CYS A 313 35.01 7.17 -13.11
C CYS A 313 35.15 7.67 -14.54
N ASN A 314 36.32 7.52 -15.18
CA ASN A 314 36.53 7.98 -16.56
C ASN A 314 35.53 7.36 -17.55
N GLY A 315 35.06 6.15 -17.28
CA GLY A 315 34.11 5.46 -18.13
C GLY A 315 32.65 5.86 -17.91
N TYR A 316 32.34 6.53 -16.80
CA TYR A 316 31.03 7.12 -16.53
C TYR A 316 30.98 8.62 -16.80
N GLU A 317 32.08 9.35 -16.57
CA GLU A 317 32.11 10.82 -16.65
C GLU A 317 31.62 11.36 -17.99
N ALA A 318 32.16 10.87 -19.10
CA ALA A 318 31.75 11.34 -20.42
C ALA A 318 30.30 10.99 -20.79
N PRO A 319 29.82 9.73 -20.66
CA PRO A 319 28.45 9.38 -21.03
C PRO A 319 27.41 9.90 -20.03
N CYS A 320 27.72 9.98 -18.74
CA CYS A 320 26.77 10.38 -17.71
C CYS A 320 26.76 11.88 -17.42
N ALA A 321 27.67 12.67 -17.99
CA ALA A 321 27.77 14.11 -17.72
C ALA A 321 26.43 14.85 -17.89
N ASP A 322 25.67 14.56 -18.95
CA ASP A 322 24.38 15.23 -19.21
C ASP A 322 23.30 14.77 -18.20
N VAL A 323 23.33 13.50 -17.79
CA VAL A 323 22.43 12.98 -16.75
C VAL A 323 22.74 13.61 -15.41
N TRP A 324 24.01 13.64 -15.01
CA TRP A 324 24.41 14.26 -13.76
C TRP A 324 24.24 15.77 -13.79
N ALA A 325 24.43 16.44 -14.94
CA ALA A 325 24.10 17.86 -15.07
C ALA A 325 22.58 18.12 -14.92
N ALA A 326 21.75 17.19 -15.38
CA ALA A 326 20.29 17.27 -15.22
C ALA A 326 19.83 16.88 -13.79
N LEU A 327 20.58 16.02 -13.08
CA LEU A 327 20.32 15.67 -11.68
C LEU A 327 20.84 16.77 -10.73
N SER A 328 22.03 17.29 -11.00
CA SER A 328 22.64 18.43 -10.30
C SER A 328 22.03 19.78 -10.65
N GLU A 329 21.00 19.84 -11.50
CA GLU A 329 19.96 20.86 -11.31
C GLU A 329 19.25 20.55 -10.00
N GLU A 330 19.97 20.77 -8.88
CA GLU A 330 19.47 20.75 -7.52
C GLU A 330 18.10 21.42 -7.56
N VAL A 331 17.07 20.69 -7.18
CA VAL A 331 15.74 21.27 -7.13
C VAL A 331 15.74 22.27 -5.98
N SER A 332 16.05 23.52 -6.32
CA SER A 332 15.98 24.65 -5.41
C SER A 332 14.51 24.93 -5.16
N VAL A 333 13.95 24.24 -4.16
CA VAL A 333 12.62 24.55 -3.65
C VAL A 333 12.63 26.00 -3.18
N PRO A 334 11.81 26.89 -3.75
CA PRO A 334 11.78 28.29 -3.35
C PRO A 334 11.35 28.37 -1.89
N LEU A 335 11.94 29.28 -1.10
CA LEU A 335 11.47 29.50 0.26
C LEU A 335 9.95 29.78 0.26
N PRO A 336 9.18 29.16 1.17
CA PRO A 336 7.76 29.42 1.23
C PRO A 336 7.55 30.92 1.47
N PRO A 337 6.60 31.53 0.76
CA PRO A 337 6.34 32.94 0.93
C PRO A 337 5.88 33.20 2.38
N GLU A 338 6.23 34.35 2.97
CA GLU A 338 5.95 34.65 4.39
C GLU A 338 4.44 34.62 4.71
N ASP A 339 3.61 34.81 3.69
CA ASP A 339 2.15 34.77 3.73
C ASP A 339 1.58 33.41 3.28
N ILE A 340 2.36 32.32 3.28
CA ILE A 340 1.89 30.99 2.87
C ILE A 340 0.68 30.54 3.69
N SER A 341 0.64 30.84 4.99
CA SER A 341 -0.51 30.51 5.85
C SER A 341 -1.78 31.27 5.45
N GLU A 342 -1.67 32.52 5.01
CA GLU A 342 -2.79 33.32 4.50
C GLU A 342 -3.20 32.84 3.11
N LYS A 343 -2.24 32.57 2.22
CA LYS A 343 -2.48 32.08 0.86
C LYS A 343 -3.07 30.68 0.82
N CYS A 344 -2.71 29.83 1.78
CA CYS A 344 -3.17 28.45 1.93
C CYS A 344 -4.20 28.28 3.06
N SER A 345 -4.83 29.36 3.50
CA SER A 345 -6.02 29.25 4.37
C SER A 345 -7.18 28.52 3.68
N ASP A 346 -7.24 28.57 2.34
CA ASP A 346 -8.12 27.75 1.51
C ASP A 346 -7.27 26.85 0.58
N PRO A 347 -7.20 25.54 0.83
CA PRO A 347 -6.40 24.60 0.04
C PRO A 347 -6.95 24.42 -1.38
N SER A 348 -8.22 24.73 -1.61
CA SER A 348 -8.82 24.67 -2.94
C SER A 348 -8.46 25.89 -3.80
N SER A 349 -7.96 26.96 -3.17
CA SER A 349 -7.64 28.20 -3.86
C SER A 349 -6.50 28.01 -4.86
N GLU A 350 -6.67 28.59 -6.04
CA GLU A 350 -5.66 28.60 -7.10
C GLU A 350 -4.34 29.20 -6.59
N THR A 351 -4.41 30.19 -5.70
CA THR A 351 -3.23 30.79 -5.07
C THR A 351 -2.46 29.77 -4.23
N CYS A 352 -3.14 28.96 -3.41
CA CYS A 352 -2.48 27.93 -2.63
C CYS A 352 -1.89 26.83 -3.50
N LYS A 353 -2.64 26.35 -4.49
CA LYS A 353 -2.16 25.34 -5.47
C LYS A 353 -0.88 25.77 -6.15
N ASN A 354 -0.85 26.99 -6.70
CA ASN A 354 0.35 27.52 -7.34
C ASN A 354 1.55 27.67 -6.38
N VAL A 355 1.31 27.96 -5.10
CA VAL A 355 2.38 27.99 -4.08
C VAL A 355 2.88 26.57 -3.79
N CYS A 356 1.98 25.61 -3.59
CA CYS A 356 2.31 24.22 -3.28
C CYS A 356 2.94 23.46 -4.46
N ASP A 357 2.54 23.78 -5.69
CA ASP A 357 3.11 23.20 -6.91
C ASP A 357 4.57 23.63 -7.12
N SER A 358 4.92 24.85 -6.68
CA SER A 358 6.33 25.30 -6.69
C SER A 358 7.24 24.50 -5.77
N ALA A 359 6.66 23.71 -4.86
CA ALA A 359 7.34 22.79 -3.95
C ALA A 359 6.84 21.34 -4.09
N ALA A 360 6.31 20.94 -5.26
CA ALA A 360 5.78 19.59 -5.48
C ALA A 360 6.78 18.47 -5.17
N CYS A 361 8.09 18.74 -5.32
CA CYS A 361 9.15 17.82 -4.94
C CYS A 361 9.19 17.47 -3.44
N CYS A 362 8.65 18.33 -2.57
CA CYS A 362 8.54 18.06 -1.14
C CYS A 362 7.45 17.04 -0.78
N ASN A 363 6.61 16.64 -1.75
CA ASN A 363 5.62 15.58 -1.60
C ASN A 363 6.11 14.21 -2.10
N MET A 364 7.31 14.17 -2.71
CA MET A 364 7.97 12.95 -3.12
C MET A 364 9.04 12.57 -2.10
N ASP A 365 9.66 11.40 -2.27
CA ASP A 365 10.83 11.04 -1.50
C ASP A 365 11.95 12.09 -1.73
N ILE A 366 12.46 12.67 -0.64
CA ILE A 366 13.50 13.72 -0.68
C ILE A 366 14.76 13.22 -1.40
N GLU A 367 15.05 11.92 -1.34
CA GLU A 367 16.17 11.31 -2.06
C GLU A 367 15.94 11.24 -3.57
N VAL A 368 14.66 11.19 -4.00
CA VAL A 368 14.30 11.16 -5.42
C VAL A 368 14.34 12.55 -6.04
N CYS A 369 14.05 13.60 -5.25
CA CYS A 369 14.05 14.98 -5.74
C CYS A 369 15.31 15.79 -5.40
N GLU A 370 16.27 15.22 -4.66
CA GLU A 370 17.56 15.83 -4.32
C GLU A 370 17.43 17.29 -3.85
N VAL A 371 16.51 17.52 -2.89
CA VAL A 371 16.22 18.86 -2.38
C VAL A 371 17.41 19.39 -1.58
N ARG A 372 18.04 20.48 -2.06
CA ARG A 372 19.23 21.10 -1.46
C ARG A 372 19.08 21.48 0.02
N ASP A 373 17.88 21.93 0.39
CA ASP A 373 17.57 22.34 1.76
C ASP A 373 16.27 21.65 2.21
N PRO A 374 16.36 20.42 2.77
CA PRO A 374 15.18 19.66 3.19
C PRO A 374 14.39 20.38 4.30
N GLU A 375 15.00 21.35 5.01
CA GLU A 375 14.26 22.17 5.98
C GLU A 375 13.18 23.04 5.35
N ILE A 376 13.33 23.37 4.05
CA ILE A 376 12.31 24.09 3.29
C ILE A 376 11.07 23.22 3.08
N CYS A 377 11.23 21.91 2.87
CA CYS A 377 10.10 21.00 2.65
C CYS A 377 9.20 20.86 3.87
N PHE A 378 9.77 20.82 5.09
CA PHE A 378 8.96 20.80 6.31
C PHE A 378 8.06 22.04 6.45
N LYS A 379 8.49 23.19 5.92
CA LYS A 379 7.69 24.43 5.95
C LYS A 379 6.56 24.42 4.93
N TYR A 380 6.71 23.75 3.79
CA TYR A 380 5.60 23.55 2.86
C TYR A 380 4.63 22.48 3.34
N GLN A 381 5.15 21.38 3.93
CA GLN A 381 4.34 20.26 4.38
C GLN A 381 3.25 20.68 5.37
N GLU A 382 3.52 21.66 6.24
CA GLU A 382 2.53 22.20 7.18
C GLU A 382 1.28 22.80 6.49
N PHE A 383 1.41 23.34 5.27
CA PHE A 383 0.33 24.05 4.58
C PHE A 383 -0.16 23.36 3.29
N CYS A 384 0.68 22.55 2.66
CA CYS A 384 0.44 21.99 1.33
C CYS A 384 0.03 20.52 1.32
N ASP A 385 0.12 19.80 2.43
CA ASP A 385 -0.25 18.38 2.52
C ASP A 385 -1.69 18.12 2.07
N VAL A 386 -2.63 19.01 2.42
CA VAL A 386 -4.03 18.94 2.00
C VAL A 386 -4.17 19.13 0.47
N VAL A 387 -3.40 20.04 -0.11
CA VAL A 387 -3.43 20.33 -1.55
C VAL A 387 -2.90 19.15 -2.35
N TRP A 388 -1.77 18.59 -1.91
CA TRP A 388 -1.15 17.45 -2.56
C TRP A 388 -2.04 16.20 -2.50
N LYS A 389 -2.70 15.95 -1.37
CA LYS A 389 -3.70 14.88 -1.22
C LYS A 389 -4.96 15.10 -2.06
N SER A 390 -5.41 16.36 -2.22
CA SER A 390 -6.61 16.68 -3.03
C SER A 390 -6.36 16.63 -4.55
N SER A 391 -5.12 16.86 -5.00
CA SER A 391 -4.80 16.85 -6.44
C SER A 391 -4.75 15.45 -7.03
N SER A 392 -4.73 14.41 -6.19
CA SER A 392 -5.00 13.03 -6.59
C SER A 392 -6.49 12.71 -6.84
N GLU A 393 -7.42 13.65 -6.58
CA GLU A 393 -8.86 13.41 -6.71
C GLU A 393 -9.49 14.04 -7.99
N LEU A 394 -10.54 13.38 -8.54
CA LEU A 394 -11.20 13.68 -9.83
C LEU A 394 -12.10 14.95 -9.81
N PRO A 395 -12.40 15.59 -10.97
CA PRO A 395 -13.05 16.92 -11.04
C PRO A 395 -14.56 16.96 -10.72
N PRO A 396 -15.11 18.15 -10.35
CA PRO A 396 -16.51 18.31 -9.94
C PRO A 396 -17.53 18.30 -11.12
N PRO A 397 -18.81 17.98 -10.85
CA PRO A 397 -19.84 17.79 -11.88
C PRO A 397 -20.38 19.11 -12.48
N PRO A 398 -20.99 19.04 -13.68
CA PRO A 398 -21.36 20.22 -14.49
C PRO A 398 -22.61 20.99 -14.01
N SER A 399 -22.65 22.28 -14.34
CA SER A 399 -23.61 23.32 -13.90
C SER A 399 -25.08 23.17 -14.36
N SER A 400 -25.46 22.04 -14.97
CA SER A 400 -26.83 21.75 -15.40
C SER A 400 -27.76 21.21 -14.29
N VAL A 401 -27.29 21.13 -13.05
CA VAL A 401 -28.00 20.53 -11.91
C VAL A 401 -29.32 21.24 -11.57
N GLY A 402 -29.39 22.56 -11.73
CA GLY A 402 -30.54 23.37 -11.30
C GLY A 402 -31.86 23.09 -12.02
N GLU A 403 -31.83 22.63 -13.28
CA GLU A 403 -33.05 22.26 -14.02
C GLU A 403 -33.47 20.80 -13.80
N ALA A 404 -32.57 19.93 -13.32
CA ALA A 404 -32.84 18.50 -13.09
C ALA A 404 -33.56 18.21 -11.76
N CYS A 405 -33.52 19.13 -10.80
CA CYS A 405 -34.00 18.91 -9.43
C CYS A 405 -35.44 19.36 -9.14
N LEU A 406 -36.26 19.63 -10.15
CA LEU A 406 -37.66 20.08 -9.95
C LEU A 406 -38.63 18.98 -9.45
N THR A 407 -38.18 17.73 -9.31
CA THR A 407 -38.96 16.64 -8.71
C THR A 407 -38.16 15.87 -7.66
N PRO A 408 -38.71 15.55 -6.47
CA PRO A 408 -37.93 15.11 -5.29
C PRO A 408 -37.36 13.69 -5.35
N THR A 409 -37.49 12.98 -6.49
CA THR A 409 -37.18 11.55 -6.58
C THR A 409 -36.38 11.17 -7.83
N SER A 410 -35.77 12.12 -8.55
CA SER A 410 -34.86 11.72 -9.64
C SER A 410 -33.46 11.45 -9.06
N ASN A 411 -32.94 10.25 -9.34
CA ASN A 411 -31.55 9.89 -9.01
C ASN A 411 -30.55 10.86 -9.65
N GLU A 412 -30.94 11.49 -10.76
CA GLU A 412 -30.19 12.55 -11.44
C GLU A 412 -29.95 13.80 -10.57
N CYS A 413 -30.82 14.09 -9.59
CA CYS A 413 -30.61 15.19 -8.64
C CYS A 413 -29.65 14.79 -7.49
N MET A 414 -29.70 13.52 -7.04
CA MET A 414 -28.83 13.00 -5.99
C MET A 414 -27.39 12.83 -6.46
N ASP A 415 -27.20 12.35 -7.69
CA ASP A 415 -25.86 12.22 -8.30
C ASP A 415 -25.23 13.59 -8.61
N ALA A 416 -26.06 14.60 -8.88
CA ALA A 416 -25.61 15.94 -9.17
C ALA A 416 -25.29 16.79 -7.91
N CYS A 417 -25.90 16.46 -6.76
CA CYS A 417 -25.65 17.12 -5.47
C CYS A 417 -24.59 16.41 -4.59
N ARG A 418 -24.18 15.18 -4.95
CA ARG A 418 -23.24 14.34 -4.18
C ARG A 418 -21.89 15.01 -3.83
N PRO A 419 -21.29 15.89 -4.66
CA PRO A 419 -20.01 16.52 -4.32
C PRO A 419 -20.13 17.89 -3.60
N ALA A 420 -21.34 18.41 -3.36
CA ALA A 420 -21.55 19.72 -2.73
C ALA A 420 -21.67 19.67 -1.18
N LEU A 421 -21.31 18.55 -0.55
CA LEU A 421 -21.64 18.25 0.85
C LEU A 421 -20.65 18.80 1.89
N CYS A 422 -19.80 19.76 1.52
CA CYS A 422 -19.02 20.56 2.47
C CYS A 422 -19.33 22.06 2.29
N CYS A 423 -20.34 22.51 3.06
CA CYS A 423 -20.71 23.87 3.53
C CYS A 423 -20.79 25.07 2.55
N ASP A 424 -22.01 25.59 2.34
CA ASP A 424 -22.51 26.88 2.91
C ASP A 424 -23.98 27.17 2.52
N ASP A 425 -24.53 26.47 1.53
CA ASP A 425 -25.90 26.69 1.04
C ASP A 425 -26.87 25.53 1.35
N ILE A 426 -26.87 25.04 2.60
CA ILE A 426 -27.84 24.02 3.06
C ILE A 426 -29.30 24.50 2.92
N ASN A 427 -29.54 25.82 3.02
CA ASN A 427 -30.86 26.43 2.84
C ASN A 427 -31.37 26.34 1.39
N PHE A 428 -30.50 26.14 0.40
CA PHE A 428 -30.89 25.99 -1.00
C PHE A 428 -31.44 24.59 -1.29
N CYS A 429 -30.92 23.56 -0.60
CA CYS A 429 -31.32 22.17 -0.79
C CYS A 429 -32.54 21.76 0.06
N PHE A 430 -32.71 22.34 1.25
CA PHE A 430 -33.75 21.93 2.20
C PHE A 430 -34.66 23.11 2.56
N GLY A 431 -35.63 23.41 1.70
CA GLY A 431 -36.63 24.44 2.01
C GLY A 431 -37.37 24.19 3.33
N ASN A 432 -37.37 25.18 4.22
CA ASN A 432 -38.23 25.33 5.42
C ASN A 432 -38.34 24.14 6.39
N VAL A 433 -37.29 23.37 6.61
CA VAL A 433 -37.27 22.36 7.69
C VAL A 433 -36.17 22.71 8.70
N THR A 434 -36.55 22.87 9.97
CA THR A 434 -35.61 23.13 11.08
C THR A 434 -34.80 21.86 11.38
N PRO A 435 -33.46 21.91 11.34
CA PRO A 435 -32.63 20.72 11.55
C PRO A 435 -32.52 20.31 13.02
N ASP A 436 -32.19 19.03 13.20
CA ASP A 436 -32.07 18.31 14.47
C ASP A 436 -30.80 18.69 15.25
N VAL A 437 -30.92 18.84 16.58
CA VAL A 437 -29.89 19.38 17.48
C VAL A 437 -28.70 18.41 17.63
N ASP A 438 -28.94 17.10 17.51
CA ASP A 438 -27.90 16.06 17.60
C ASP A 438 -26.98 16.01 16.37
N VAL A 439 -27.47 16.48 15.21
CA VAL A 439 -26.65 16.66 14.00
C VAL A 439 -25.69 17.82 14.20
N CYS A 440 -26.12 18.89 14.87
CA CYS A 440 -25.26 20.06 15.12
C CYS A 440 -24.18 19.79 16.18
N LEU A 441 -24.46 18.94 17.18
CA LEU A 441 -23.51 18.60 18.25
C LEU A 441 -22.28 17.80 17.75
N LYS A 442 -22.38 17.07 16.62
CA LYS A 442 -21.26 16.30 16.04
C LYS A 442 -20.24 17.16 15.28
N TYR A 443 -20.58 18.39 14.86
CA TYR A 443 -19.68 19.26 14.10
C TYR A 443 -18.80 20.18 14.97
N LYS A 444 -18.96 20.10 16.30
CA LYS A 444 -18.14 20.81 17.27
C LYS A 444 -16.66 20.41 17.21
N ASP A 445 -16.37 19.15 16.87
CA ASP A 445 -14.99 18.63 16.84
C ASP A 445 -14.32 18.77 15.46
N ALA A 446 -15.00 19.39 14.49
CA ALA A 446 -14.52 19.63 13.12
C ALA A 446 -14.23 21.11 12.80
N GLY A 447 -14.16 22.00 13.81
CA GLY A 447 -13.62 23.35 13.65
C GLY A 447 -14.60 24.49 13.31
N CYS A 448 -15.92 24.31 13.45
CA CYS A 448 -16.93 25.34 13.14
C CYS A 448 -17.43 26.12 14.38
N SER A 449 -16.58 26.94 15.02
CA SER A 449 -16.89 27.56 16.33
C SER A 449 -17.94 28.68 16.30
N ASP A 450 -18.02 29.47 15.24
CA ASP A 450 -18.73 30.76 15.29
C ASP A 450 -20.25 30.63 15.03
N ALA A 451 -20.65 29.62 14.25
CA ALA A 451 -22.07 29.30 14.02
C ALA A 451 -22.73 28.64 15.24
N TRP A 452 -21.93 28.05 16.14
CA TRP A 452 -22.41 27.34 17.32
C TRP A 452 -22.96 28.29 18.38
N GLU A 453 -22.33 29.45 18.60
CA GLU A 453 -22.74 30.43 19.62
C GLU A 453 -24.08 31.12 19.29
N GLU A 454 -24.37 31.37 18.00
CA GLU A 454 -25.67 31.89 17.56
C GLU A 454 -26.80 30.87 17.71
N LEU A 455 -26.53 29.59 17.40
CA LEU A 455 -27.48 28.48 17.59
C LEU A 455 -27.77 28.21 19.06
N LEU A 456 -26.75 28.29 19.92
CA LEU A 456 -26.90 28.11 21.37
C LEU A 456 -27.77 29.22 21.98
N SER A 457 -27.55 30.47 21.56
CA SER A 457 -28.34 31.62 22.04
C SER A 457 -29.81 31.53 21.64
N ALA A 458 -30.11 31.12 20.40
CA ALA A 458 -31.48 30.93 19.92
C ALA A 458 -32.20 29.76 20.64
N TRP A 459 -31.47 28.71 20.99
CA TRP A 459 -31.99 27.56 21.72
C TRP A 459 -32.30 27.89 23.19
N GLU A 460 -31.47 28.70 23.85
CA GLU A 460 -31.70 29.15 25.23
C GLU A 460 -32.93 30.09 25.35
N GLU A 461 -33.20 30.92 24.34
CA GLU A 461 -34.45 31.69 24.25
C GLU A 461 -35.70 30.80 24.09
N LEU A 462 -35.59 29.68 23.36
CA LEU A 462 -36.67 28.72 23.17
C LEU A 462 -37.00 27.94 24.45
N GLN A 463 -36.00 27.63 25.28
CA GLN A 463 -36.20 26.91 26.55
C GLN A 463 -36.78 27.78 27.67
N SER A 464 -36.58 29.10 27.60
CA SER A 464 -37.04 30.04 28.63
C SER A 464 -38.48 30.51 28.41
N ALA A 465 -39.14 30.09 27.33
CA ALA A 465 -40.56 30.32 27.10
C ALA A 465 -41.43 29.42 28.03
N PRO A 466 -42.31 30.00 28.88
CA PRO A 466 -43.14 29.22 29.79
C PRO A 466 -44.20 28.41 29.01
N GLY A 467 -44.08 27.08 29.05
CA GLY A 467 -44.99 26.15 28.37
C GLY A 467 -46.38 26.08 29.03
N GLU A 468 -47.42 26.34 28.25
CA GLU A 468 -48.82 26.17 28.63
C GLU A 468 -49.23 24.68 28.59
N GLY A 469 -49.30 24.08 29.78
CA GLY A 469 -50.18 23.00 30.25
C GLY A 469 -50.68 21.89 29.31
N GLY A 470 -50.36 20.64 29.68
CA GLY A 470 -51.34 19.54 29.67
C GLY A 470 -50.78 18.15 29.35
N GLY A 471 -50.82 17.26 30.34
CA GLY A 471 -50.91 15.81 30.13
C GLY A 471 -49.68 15.02 30.56
N ASP A 472 -49.84 14.27 31.64
CA ASP A 472 -48.84 13.41 32.27
C ASP A 472 -48.33 12.29 31.35
N ASP A 473 -47.04 12.32 31.00
CA ASP A 473 -46.18 11.14 30.92
C ASP A 473 -44.73 11.60 31.16
N ASN A 474 -44.14 11.07 32.24
CA ASN A 474 -42.84 11.46 32.77
C ASN A 474 -41.73 10.80 31.94
N VAL A 475 -41.17 11.51 30.96
CA VAL A 475 -39.87 11.16 30.36
C VAL A 475 -38.83 12.09 30.98
N THR A 476 -38.17 11.61 32.03
CA THR A 476 -36.86 12.15 32.45
C THR A 476 -35.84 11.78 31.39
N LEU A 477 -35.50 12.74 30.53
CA LEU A 477 -34.26 12.73 29.76
C LEU A 477 -33.13 13.14 30.71
N ASP A 478 -32.29 12.16 31.05
CA ASP A 478 -31.08 12.39 31.84
C ASP A 478 -30.05 13.13 30.98
N ARG A 479 -29.42 14.15 31.58
CA ARG A 479 -28.51 15.08 30.91
C ARG A 479 -27.12 14.46 30.85
N LYS A 480 -26.77 13.89 29.70
CA LYS A 480 -25.37 13.65 29.32
C LYS A 480 -25.08 14.32 28.00
#